data_AF-A0A259MNG6-F1
#
_entry.id   AF-A0A259MNG6-F1
#
_cell.length_a   1.000
_cell.length_b   1.000
_cell.length_c   1.000
_cell.angle_alpha   90.00
_cell.angle_beta   90.00
_cell.angle_gamma   90.00
#
_symmetry.space_group_name_H-M   'P 1'
#
loop_
_entity.id
_entity.type
_entity.pdbx_description
1 polymer ?
#
loop_
_entity_poly.entity_id
_entity_poly.type
_entity_poly.pdbx_seq_one_letter_code
_entity_poly.pdbx_strand_id
1 'polypeptide(L)'
;MKTISRSYDSYAQAQAAVGAIEKAGIPSSNVSIIANKHVSPGHEPVSDTAAGAGIGGVVGGGVGLLAGLGLLAIPGIGPVVAAGWLAAMAVGTAAGLATGGLMGALIGAGVDEEEAAVLSETVRRGGTLVSVRVPEDEVGRVEGLLSIHRPMDVAARAATWRDEGWKTFDPDAPAYRPGETEVERMRREWRDDGIGKQV
;
A
#
# COMPACT_ATOMS: atom_id res chain seq x y z
N MET A 1 18.14 -10.61 -2.29
CA MET A 1 17.19 -9.47 -2.30
C MET A 1 16.36 -9.55 -1.03
N LYS A 2 16.15 -8.43 -0.37
CA LYS A 2 15.29 -8.27 0.81
C LYS A 2 14.11 -7.37 0.43
N THR A 3 12.96 -7.66 1.00
CA THR A 3 11.74 -6.85 0.84
C THR A 3 11.54 -6.02 2.09
N ILE A 4 11.40 -4.71 1.93
CA ILE A 4 11.14 -3.77 3.02
C ILE A 4 9.76 -3.18 2.78
N SER A 5 8.85 -3.35 3.74
CA SER A 5 7.47 -2.88 3.66
C SER A 5 7.18 -1.86 4.75
N ARG A 6 6.55 -0.74 4.37
CA ARG A 6 6.10 0.31 5.30
C ARG A 6 4.72 0.79 4.90
N SER A 7 3.87 1.03 5.89
CA SER A 7 2.54 1.59 5.68
C SER A 7 2.51 3.07 6.07
N TYR A 8 1.63 3.83 5.44
CA TYR A 8 1.45 5.27 5.61
C TYR A 8 -0.03 5.61 5.72
N ASP A 9 -0.36 6.69 6.42
CA ASP A 9 -1.75 7.07 6.67
C ASP A 9 -2.45 7.65 5.44
N SER A 10 -1.68 8.09 4.45
CA SER A 10 -2.21 8.61 3.19
C SER A 10 -1.43 8.14 1.97
N TYR A 11 -2.12 8.14 0.83
CA TYR A 11 -1.49 7.92 -0.46
C TYR A 11 -0.42 8.97 -0.78
N ALA A 12 -0.65 10.25 -0.44
CA ALA A 12 0.29 11.33 -0.68
C ALA A 12 1.62 11.12 0.09
N GLN A 13 1.54 10.71 1.35
CA GLN A 13 2.70 10.38 2.17
C GLN A 13 3.48 9.18 1.60
N ALA A 14 2.77 8.13 1.20
CA ALA A 14 3.36 6.96 0.54
C ALA A 14 4.04 7.33 -0.79
N GLN A 15 3.41 8.18 -1.62
CA GLN A 15 3.97 8.64 -2.89
C GLN A 15 5.24 9.47 -2.67
N ALA A 16 5.28 10.32 -1.65
CA ALA A 16 6.49 11.05 -1.28
C ALA A 16 7.64 10.10 -0.93
N ALA A 17 7.35 9.03 -0.18
CA ALA A 17 8.32 7.99 0.14
C ALA A 17 8.80 7.24 -1.12
N VAL A 18 7.90 6.85 -2.02
CA VAL A 18 8.25 6.24 -3.31
C VAL A 18 9.18 7.17 -4.12
N GLY A 19 8.84 8.46 -4.21
CA GLY A 19 9.66 9.43 -4.93
C GLY A 19 11.06 9.59 -4.33
N ALA A 20 11.21 9.48 -3.01
CA ALA A 20 12.53 9.47 -2.36
C ALA A 20 13.34 8.21 -2.72
N ILE A 21 12.70 7.05 -2.76
CA ILE A 21 13.30 5.77 -3.15
C ILE A 21 13.76 5.79 -4.61
N GLU A 22 12.93 6.29 -5.53
CA GLU A 22 13.30 6.40 -6.95
C GLU A 22 14.42 7.42 -7.18
N LYS A 23 14.38 8.58 -6.51
CA LYS A 23 15.48 9.57 -6.55
C LYS A 23 16.80 9.02 -6.01
N ALA A 24 16.73 8.05 -5.11
CA ALA A 24 17.89 7.34 -4.59
C ALA A 24 18.46 6.29 -5.56
N GLY A 25 17.86 6.13 -6.74
CA GLY A 25 18.33 5.24 -7.80
C GLY A 25 17.73 3.83 -7.75
N ILE A 26 16.77 3.57 -6.86
CA ILE A 26 16.08 2.28 -6.81
C ILE A 26 15.09 2.22 -7.98
N PRO A 27 15.13 1.17 -8.84
CA PRO A 27 14.24 1.07 -9.98
C PRO A 27 12.77 0.98 -9.56
N SER A 28 11.87 1.64 -10.29
CA SER A 28 10.43 1.58 -10.06
C SER A 28 9.85 0.17 -10.18
N SER A 29 10.49 -0.73 -10.96
CA SER A 29 10.16 -2.15 -11.04
C SER A 29 10.41 -2.93 -9.73
N ASN A 30 11.15 -2.35 -8.80
CA ASN A 30 11.41 -2.89 -7.46
C ASN A 30 10.54 -2.25 -6.38
N VAL A 31 9.71 -1.25 -6.73
CA VAL A 31 8.82 -0.56 -5.81
C VAL A 31 7.38 -0.94 -6.12
N SER A 32 6.57 -1.08 -5.08
CA SER A 32 5.12 -1.24 -5.19
C SER A 32 4.42 -0.31 -4.21
N ILE A 33 3.26 0.19 -4.61
CA ILE A 33 2.36 0.99 -3.76
C ILE A 33 0.95 0.42 -3.88
N ILE A 34 0.25 0.24 -2.75
CA ILE A 34 -1.09 -0.35 -2.70
C ILE A 34 -1.93 0.41 -1.68
N ALA A 35 -3.07 0.96 -2.11
CA ALA A 35 -3.97 1.77 -1.28
C ALA A 35 -5.43 1.35 -1.46
N ASN A 36 -6.22 1.39 -0.38
CA ASN A 36 -7.67 1.17 -0.46
C ASN A 36 -8.38 2.38 -1.06
N LYS A 37 -9.14 2.18 -2.14
CA LYS A 37 -9.83 3.26 -2.88
C LYS A 37 -10.88 3.97 -2.02
N HIS A 38 -11.60 3.26 -1.15
CA HIS A 38 -12.71 3.86 -0.40
C HIS A 38 -12.27 4.86 0.66
N VAL A 39 -11.02 4.75 1.13
CA VAL A 39 -10.49 5.54 2.25
C VAL A 39 -9.47 6.59 1.77
N SER A 40 -8.98 6.47 0.53
CA SER A 40 -8.11 7.46 -0.12
C SER A 40 -8.85 8.20 -1.25
N PRO A 41 -9.75 9.16 -0.94
CA PRO A 41 -10.45 9.94 -1.96
C PRO A 41 -9.46 10.77 -2.80
N GLY A 42 -9.75 10.94 -4.10
CA GLY A 42 -9.00 11.82 -5.01
C GLY A 42 -7.95 11.16 -5.91
N HIS A 43 -7.77 9.83 -5.83
CA HIS A 43 -6.87 9.09 -6.70
C HIS A 43 -7.67 8.15 -7.61
N GLU A 44 -8.29 8.73 -8.64
CA GLU A 44 -8.93 7.94 -9.69
C GLU A 44 -7.85 7.37 -10.62
N PRO A 45 -7.81 6.05 -10.84
CA PRO A 45 -6.99 5.49 -11.89
C PRO A 45 -7.46 6.07 -13.22
N VAL A 46 -6.54 6.53 -14.06
CA VAL A 46 -6.86 6.90 -15.44
C VAL A 46 -7.43 5.67 -16.14
N SER A 47 -8.76 5.60 -16.26
CA SER A 47 -9.41 4.61 -17.09
C SER A 47 -9.18 5.02 -18.55
N ASP A 48 -8.34 4.28 -19.28
CA ASP A 48 -8.85 3.32 -20.26
C ASP A 48 -7.69 2.53 -20.94
N THR A 49 -7.98 1.27 -21.29
CA THR A 49 -7.37 0.51 -22.41
C THR A 49 -6.15 -0.42 -22.23
N ALA A 50 -5.64 -0.80 -21.07
CA ALA A 50 -4.74 -1.98 -21.04
C ALA A 50 -4.68 -2.75 -19.73
N ALA A 51 -5.50 -3.79 -19.60
CA ALA A 51 -5.04 -4.99 -18.93
C ALA A 51 -3.79 -5.51 -19.69
N GLY A 52 -2.59 -5.09 -19.28
CA GLY A 52 -1.34 -5.69 -19.77
C GLY A 52 -0.18 -4.78 -20.18
N ALA A 53 -0.32 -3.44 -20.20
CA ALA A 53 0.81 -2.57 -20.53
C ALA A 53 0.76 -1.29 -19.69
N GLY A 54 1.84 -1.05 -18.93
CA GLY A 54 1.96 0.10 -18.05
C GLY A 54 1.83 1.41 -18.82
N ILE A 55 0.93 2.27 -18.36
CA ILE A 55 0.92 3.69 -18.67
C ILE A 55 0.92 4.40 -17.33
N GLY A 56 2.07 5.00 -16.99
CA GLY A 56 2.20 5.87 -15.83
C GLY A 56 1.30 7.09 -16.00
N GLY A 57 0.21 7.14 -15.25
CA GLY A 57 -0.66 8.31 -15.16
C GLY A 57 -0.07 9.33 -14.20
N VAL A 58 0.34 10.49 -14.73
CA VAL A 58 0.64 11.68 -13.94
C VAL A 58 -0.69 12.28 -13.49
N VAL A 59 -1.05 12.10 -12.22
CA VAL A 59 -2.11 12.90 -11.59
C VAL A 59 -1.56 13.42 -10.27
N GLY A 60 -1.37 14.74 -10.19
CA GLY A 60 -1.07 15.46 -8.94
C GLY A 60 0.42 15.69 -8.59
N GLY A 61 1.26 16.15 -9.53
CA GLY A 61 2.47 16.92 -9.18
C GLY A 61 3.72 16.16 -8.68
N GLY A 62 3.79 14.83 -8.83
CA GLY A 62 4.98 14.04 -8.49
C GLY A 62 5.52 13.19 -9.64
N VAL A 63 6.84 13.13 -9.77
CA VAL A 63 7.55 12.15 -10.62
C VAL A 63 7.63 10.84 -9.82
N GLY A 64 6.89 9.80 -10.23
CA GLY A 64 7.13 8.43 -9.76
C GLY A 64 6.05 7.37 -10.00
N LEU A 65 6.50 6.12 -10.18
CA LEU A 65 5.84 4.87 -10.62
C LEU A 65 5.25 4.83 -12.05
N LEU A 66 6.14 4.62 -13.03
CA LEU A 66 5.80 4.24 -14.43
C LEU A 66 5.33 2.77 -14.59
N ALA A 67 5.34 1.99 -13.51
CA ALA A 67 5.00 0.57 -13.51
C ALA A 67 3.49 0.37 -13.23
N GLY A 68 2.68 0.37 -14.29
CA GLY A 68 1.31 -0.17 -14.33
C GLY A 68 0.44 0.11 -13.11
N LEU A 69 -0.16 1.30 -13.06
CA LEU A 69 -1.24 1.58 -12.12
C LEU A 69 -2.51 0.85 -12.56
N GLY A 70 -3.14 0.11 -11.65
CA GLY A 70 -4.38 -0.60 -11.88
C GLY A 70 -5.35 -0.47 -10.72
N LEU A 71 -6.65 -0.43 -11.03
CA LEU A 71 -7.71 -0.67 -10.06
C LEU A 71 -7.92 -2.18 -9.95
N LEU A 72 -7.79 -2.73 -8.75
CA LEU A 72 -7.96 -4.16 -8.50
C LEU A 72 -8.98 -4.36 -7.39
N ALA A 73 -9.87 -5.34 -7.53
CA ALA A 73 -10.71 -5.78 -6.43
C ALA A 73 -10.00 -6.92 -5.70
N ILE A 74 -9.56 -6.68 -4.46
CA ILE A 74 -8.92 -7.70 -3.64
C ILE A 74 -9.95 -8.23 -2.62
N PRO A 75 -10.18 -9.54 -2.52
CA PRO A 75 -11.02 -10.14 -1.48
C PRO A 75 -10.59 -9.68 -0.07
N GLY A 76 -11.57 -9.41 0.80
CA GLY A 76 -11.36 -8.89 2.15
C GLY A 76 -11.05 -7.38 2.20
N ILE A 77 -10.29 -6.84 1.24
CA ILE A 77 -9.88 -5.43 1.20
C ILE A 77 -10.90 -4.55 0.47
N GLY A 78 -11.46 -5.03 -0.64
CA GLY A 78 -12.27 -4.25 -1.57
C GLY A 78 -11.44 -3.65 -2.72
N PRO A 79 -11.95 -2.61 -3.42
CA PRO A 79 -11.23 -1.96 -4.51
C PRO A 79 -9.99 -1.25 -3.99
N VAL A 80 -8.85 -1.53 -4.61
CA VAL A 80 -7.56 -0.92 -4.32
C VAL A 80 -6.97 -0.29 -5.57
N VAL A 81 -6.21 0.79 -5.37
CA VAL A 81 -5.27 1.30 -6.37
C VAL A 81 -3.93 0.66 -6.07
N ALA A 82 -3.35 -0.03 -7.06
CA ALA A 82 -2.08 -0.71 -6.91
C ALA A 82 -1.16 -0.42 -8.10
N ALA A 83 0.14 -0.27 -7.83
CA ALA A 83 1.19 -0.20 -8.84
C ALA A 83 2.41 -1.01 -8.43
N GLY A 84 3.20 -1.41 -9.42
CA GLY A 84 4.45 -2.14 -9.21
C GLY A 84 4.34 -3.67 -9.18
N TRP A 85 5.42 -4.31 -8.80
CA TRP A 85 5.60 -5.77 -8.90
C TRP A 85 4.65 -6.58 -7.98
N LEU A 86 4.29 -6.08 -6.80
CA LEU A 86 3.30 -6.72 -5.93
C LEU A 86 1.90 -6.68 -6.54
N ALA A 87 1.55 -5.60 -7.25
CA ALA A 87 0.27 -5.51 -7.93
C ALA A 87 0.15 -6.63 -8.99
N ALA A 88 1.23 -6.89 -9.74
CA ALA A 88 1.28 -8.00 -10.69
C ALA A 88 1.13 -9.37 -10.01
N MET A 89 1.72 -9.56 -8.82
CA MET A 89 1.56 -10.79 -8.03
C MET A 89 0.15 -10.95 -7.44
N ALA A 90 -0.52 -9.85 -7.09
CA ALA A 90 -1.89 -9.88 -6.57
C ALA A 90 -2.92 -10.25 -7.66
N VAL A 91 -2.63 -9.95 -8.94
CA VAL A 91 -3.46 -10.32 -10.10
C VAL A 91 -3.07 -11.71 -10.66
N GLY A 92 -1.79 -12.06 -10.57
CA GLY A 92 -1.24 -13.27 -11.14
C GLY A 92 -1.40 -14.48 -10.22
N THR A 93 -2.01 -15.54 -10.72
CA THR A 93 -2.04 -16.87 -10.10
C THR A 93 -0.64 -17.55 -10.03
N ALA A 94 0.41 -16.86 -10.47
CA ALA A 94 1.76 -17.38 -10.66
C ALA A 94 2.62 -17.33 -9.39
N ALA A 95 2.12 -17.90 -8.29
CA ALA A 95 2.90 -18.51 -7.20
C ALA A 95 1.97 -19.18 -6.18
N GLY A 96 1.10 -20.10 -6.62
CA GLY A 96 0.72 -21.31 -5.87
C GLY A 96 0.37 -21.26 -4.37
N LEU A 97 -0.20 -20.18 -3.83
CA LEU A 97 -0.78 -20.15 -2.48
C LEU A 97 -2.27 -19.83 -2.58
N ALA A 98 -3.08 -20.63 -1.89
CA ALA A 98 -4.55 -20.67 -1.97
C ALA A 98 -5.28 -19.41 -1.43
N THR A 99 -4.58 -18.29 -1.24
CA THR A 99 -5.05 -17.03 -0.66
C THR A 99 -4.79 -15.87 -1.63
N GLY A 100 -5.34 -15.96 -2.85
CA GLY A 100 -5.21 -14.92 -3.88
C GLY A 100 -5.58 -13.53 -3.33
N GLY A 101 -4.60 -12.64 -3.22
CA GLY A 101 -4.76 -11.32 -2.63
C GLY A 101 -3.47 -10.72 -2.11
N LEU A 102 -3.57 -9.58 -1.42
CA LEU A 102 -2.42 -8.83 -0.93
C LEU A 102 -1.54 -9.65 0.03
N MET A 103 -2.16 -10.38 0.98
CA MET A 103 -1.43 -11.21 1.95
C MET A 103 -0.57 -12.27 1.25
N GLY A 104 -1.15 -12.99 0.28
CA GLY A 104 -0.42 -13.98 -0.50
C GLY A 104 0.72 -13.38 -1.31
N ALA A 105 0.52 -12.18 -1.90
CA ALA A 105 1.58 -11.47 -2.62
C ALA A 105 2.74 -11.06 -1.71
N LEU A 106 2.45 -10.63 -0.47
CA LEU A 106 3.47 -10.28 0.54
C LEU A 106 4.25 -11.51 1.02
N ILE A 107 3.56 -12.62 1.28
CA ILE A 107 4.21 -13.89 1.66
C ILE A 107 5.11 -14.38 0.52
N GLY A 108 4.62 -14.34 -0.72
CA GLY A 108 5.41 -14.68 -1.90
C GLY A 108 6.61 -13.75 -2.12
N ALA A 109 6.58 -12.54 -1.54
CA ALA A 109 7.69 -11.60 -1.53
C ALA A 109 8.70 -11.82 -0.39
N GLY A 110 8.47 -12.82 0.46
CA GLY A 110 9.32 -13.13 1.62
C GLY A 110 9.00 -12.32 2.88
N VAL A 111 7.80 -11.73 2.99
CA VAL A 111 7.29 -11.15 4.24
C VAL A 111 6.71 -12.29 5.09
N ASP A 112 7.00 -12.29 6.39
CA ASP A 112 6.47 -13.31 7.30
C ASP A 112 4.93 -13.26 7.36
N GLU A 113 4.29 -14.42 7.52
CA GLU A 113 2.83 -14.55 7.42
C GLU A 113 2.07 -13.64 8.40
N GLU A 114 2.55 -13.52 9.64
CA GLU A 114 1.95 -12.64 10.65
C GLU A 114 2.07 -11.15 10.25
N GLU A 115 3.23 -10.75 9.73
CA GLU A 115 3.44 -9.38 9.26
C GLU A 115 2.59 -9.11 8.01
N ALA A 116 2.51 -10.06 7.08
CA ALA A 116 1.68 -9.96 5.88
C ALA A 116 0.19 -9.80 6.23
N ALA A 117 -0.29 -10.48 7.28
CA ALA A 117 -1.65 -10.33 7.79
C ALA A 117 -1.88 -8.91 8.35
N VAL A 118 -0.96 -8.40 9.17
CA VAL A 118 -1.03 -7.04 9.72
C VAL A 118 -1.01 -5.97 8.62
N LEU A 119 -0.12 -6.10 7.64
CA LEU A 119 -0.03 -5.18 6.50
C LEU A 119 -1.29 -5.24 5.63
N SER A 120 -1.86 -6.43 5.42
CA SER A 120 -3.10 -6.58 4.66
C SER A 120 -4.29 -5.98 5.38
N GLU A 121 -4.40 -6.18 6.69
CA GLU A 121 -5.42 -5.51 7.52
C GLU A 121 -5.22 -3.99 7.56
N THR A 122 -3.97 -3.54 7.56
CA THR A 122 -3.64 -2.11 7.47
C THR A 122 -4.20 -1.48 6.20
N VAL A 123 -3.98 -2.12 5.04
CA VAL A 123 -4.55 -1.65 3.77
C VAL A 123 -6.07 -1.76 3.78
N ARG A 124 -6.62 -2.88 4.28
CA ARG A 124 -8.07 -3.07 4.45
C ARG A 124 -8.69 -1.90 5.22
N ARG A 125 -8.06 -1.47 6.31
CA ARG A 125 -8.51 -0.37 7.19
C ARG A 125 -8.14 1.03 6.70
N GLY A 126 -7.59 1.16 5.49
CA GLY A 126 -7.38 2.46 4.83
C GLY A 126 -5.96 2.98 4.80
N GLY A 127 -4.99 2.23 5.35
CA GLY A 127 -3.57 2.55 5.17
C GLY A 127 -3.10 2.35 3.73
N THR A 128 -2.03 3.05 3.36
CA THR A 128 -1.33 2.86 2.08
C THR A 128 -0.01 2.14 2.32
N LEU A 129 0.19 1.02 1.64
CA LEU A 129 1.40 0.21 1.73
C LEU A 129 2.40 0.59 0.65
N VAL A 130 3.67 0.72 1.01
CA VAL A 130 4.81 0.77 0.10
C VAL A 130 5.71 -0.44 0.38
N SER A 131 6.12 -1.14 -0.67
CA SER A 131 7.05 -2.27 -0.57
C SER A 131 8.18 -2.13 -1.58
N VAL A 132 9.42 -2.32 -1.13
CA VAL A 132 10.64 -2.12 -1.91
C VAL A 132 11.52 -3.37 -1.84
N ARG A 133 11.96 -3.87 -2.99
CA ARG A 133 12.95 -4.96 -3.08
C ARG A 133 14.34 -4.40 -3.33
N VAL A 134 15.29 -4.69 -2.44
CA VAL A 134 16.67 -4.22 -2.58
C VAL A 134 17.71 -5.30 -2.27
N PRO A 135 18.94 -5.14 -2.77
CA PRO A 135 20.11 -5.88 -2.27
C PRO A 135 20.30 -5.71 -0.74
N GLU A 136 21.01 -6.65 -0.10
CA GLU A 136 21.18 -6.62 1.37
C GLU A 136 21.98 -5.41 1.86
N ASP A 137 22.95 -4.97 1.07
CA ASP A 137 23.79 -3.78 1.33
C ASP A 137 23.02 -2.46 1.20
N GLU A 138 21.85 -2.47 0.56
CA GLU A 138 20.97 -1.31 0.36
C GLU A 138 19.88 -1.18 1.44
N VAL A 139 19.71 -2.20 2.29
CA VAL A 139 18.61 -2.28 3.26
C VAL A 139 18.57 -1.06 4.18
N GLY A 140 19.68 -0.78 4.87
CA GLY A 140 19.73 0.34 5.82
C GLY A 140 19.48 1.70 5.17
N ARG A 141 19.91 1.88 3.91
CA ARG A 141 19.67 3.13 3.16
C ARG A 141 18.19 3.30 2.85
N VAL A 142 17.54 2.24 2.34
CA VAL A 142 16.11 2.27 2.01
C VAL A 142 15.24 2.40 3.26
N GLU A 143 15.58 1.71 4.35
CA GLU A 143 14.88 1.88 5.62
C GLU A 143 14.93 3.34 6.12
N GLY A 144 16.09 3.98 6.03
CA GLY A 144 16.24 5.39 6.37
C GLY A 144 15.37 6.30 5.51
N LEU A 145 15.34 6.08 4.19
CA LEU A 145 14.52 6.88 3.26
C LEU A 145 13.03 6.74 3.55
N LEU A 146 12.54 5.51 3.76
CA LEU A 146 11.13 5.29 4.11
C LEU A 146 10.79 5.91 5.46
N SER A 147 11.69 5.82 6.45
CA SER A 147 11.46 6.34 7.81
C SER A 147 11.32 7.86 7.87
N ILE A 148 12.00 8.61 6.99
CA ILE A 148 11.88 10.08 6.90
C ILE A 148 10.43 10.51 6.66
N HIS A 149 9.66 9.69 5.94
CA HIS A 149 8.27 9.95 5.62
C HIS A 149 7.29 9.49 6.70
N ARG A 150 7.78 9.16 7.92
CA ARG A 150 6.96 8.83 9.10
C ARG A 150 5.95 7.70 8.83
N PRO A 151 6.42 6.48 8.54
CA PRO A 151 5.52 5.35 8.41
C PRO A 151 4.73 5.13 9.70
N MET A 152 3.52 4.62 9.56
CA MET A 152 2.69 4.28 10.71
C MET A 152 3.32 3.14 11.52
N ASP A 153 3.08 3.14 12.82
CA ASP A 153 3.40 2.01 13.69
C ASP A 153 2.33 0.92 13.53
N VAL A 154 2.56 0.02 12.56
CA VAL A 154 1.65 -1.11 12.28
C VAL A 154 1.57 -2.10 13.44
N ALA A 155 2.61 -2.19 14.28
CA ALA A 155 2.61 -3.09 15.43
C ALA A 155 1.70 -2.53 16.54
N ALA A 156 1.78 -1.22 16.80
CA ALA A 156 0.88 -0.55 17.73
C ALA A 156 -0.58 -0.64 17.26
N ARG A 157 -0.85 -0.41 15.97
CA ARG A 157 -2.20 -0.58 15.40
C ARG A 157 -2.70 -2.02 15.52
N ALA A 158 -1.86 -3.00 15.20
CA ALA A 158 -2.22 -4.41 15.34
C ALA A 158 -2.53 -4.79 16.79
N ALA A 159 -1.81 -4.23 17.77
CA ALA A 159 -2.12 -4.43 19.19
C ALA A 159 -3.53 -3.91 19.53
N THR A 160 -3.88 -2.70 19.08
CA THR A 160 -5.25 -2.17 19.27
C THR A 160 -6.31 -3.06 18.62
N TRP A 161 -6.09 -3.54 17.40
CA TRP A 161 -7.07 -4.43 16.75
C TRP A 161 -7.20 -5.76 17.49
N ARG A 162 -6.10 -6.31 18.03
CA ARG A 162 -6.12 -7.54 18.81
C ARG A 162 -6.90 -7.38 20.12
N ASP A 163 -6.79 -6.22 20.77
CA ASP A 163 -7.61 -5.87 21.93
C ASP A 163 -9.11 -5.79 21.57
N GLU A 164 -9.42 -5.36 20.34
CA GLU A 164 -10.78 -5.35 19.77
C GLU A 164 -11.24 -6.73 19.25
N GLY A 165 -10.41 -7.77 19.38
CA GLY A 165 -10.74 -9.15 19.01
C GLY A 165 -10.32 -9.58 17.60
N TRP A 166 -9.59 -8.75 16.84
CA TRP A 166 -8.95 -9.16 15.59
C TRP A 166 -7.86 -10.20 15.86
N LYS A 167 -7.80 -11.26 15.04
CA LYS A 167 -6.81 -12.34 15.21
C LYS A 167 -5.82 -12.40 14.06
N THR A 168 -6.35 -12.33 12.83
CA THR A 168 -5.58 -12.36 11.59
C THR A 168 -6.42 -11.74 10.48
N PHE A 169 -5.78 -11.48 9.35
CA PHE A 169 -6.46 -11.00 8.15
C PHE A 169 -7.42 -12.09 7.62
N ASP A 170 -8.65 -11.69 7.35
CA ASP A 170 -9.69 -12.56 6.81
C ASP A 170 -10.03 -12.11 5.37
N PRO A 171 -9.66 -12.90 4.34
CA PRO A 171 -9.95 -12.58 2.94
C PRO A 171 -11.45 -12.69 2.61
N ASP A 172 -12.25 -13.35 3.44
CA ASP A 172 -13.69 -13.50 3.26
C ASP A 172 -14.50 -12.45 4.04
N ALA A 173 -13.82 -11.61 4.85
CA ALA A 173 -14.47 -10.52 5.56
C ALA A 173 -15.12 -9.52 4.58
N PRO A 174 -16.27 -8.94 4.93
CA PRO A 174 -16.87 -7.90 4.11
C PRO A 174 -15.89 -6.73 3.95
N ALA A 175 -15.94 -6.08 2.77
CA ALA A 175 -15.13 -4.90 2.49
C ALA A 175 -15.24 -3.89 3.63
N TYR A 176 -14.09 -3.35 4.05
CA TYR A 176 -14.04 -2.43 5.17
C TYR A 176 -14.96 -1.24 4.93
N ARG A 177 -15.98 -1.11 5.78
CA ARG A 177 -16.82 0.08 5.85
C ARG A 177 -16.44 0.80 7.12
N PRO A 178 -15.52 1.79 7.05
CA PRO A 178 -15.22 2.60 8.23
C PRO A 178 -16.53 3.22 8.72
N GLY A 179 -16.76 3.19 10.03
CA GLY A 179 -17.89 3.91 10.62
C GLY A 179 -17.75 5.41 10.35
N GLU A 180 -18.86 6.16 10.32
CA GLU A 180 -18.83 7.62 10.07
C GLU A 180 -17.85 8.38 11.00
N THR A 181 -17.70 7.90 12.24
CA THR A 181 -16.78 8.45 13.24
C THR A 181 -15.31 8.23 12.90
N GLU A 182 -14.98 7.12 12.26
CA GLU A 182 -13.63 6.81 11.80
C GLU A 182 -13.30 7.56 10.51
N VAL A 183 -14.25 7.65 9.59
CA VAL A 183 -14.13 8.51 8.39
C VAL A 183 -13.89 9.95 8.79
N GLU A 184 -14.60 10.46 9.80
CA GLU A 184 -14.44 11.84 10.28
C GLU A 184 -13.10 12.04 11.02
N ARG A 185 -12.62 11.02 11.75
CA ARG A 185 -11.27 11.06 12.36
C ARG A 185 -10.18 11.11 11.30
N MET A 186 -10.23 10.21 10.32
CA MET A 186 -9.31 10.19 9.18
C MET A 186 -9.34 11.52 8.45
N ARG A 187 -10.53 12.07 8.18
CA ARG A 187 -10.68 13.38 7.53
C ARG A 187 -10.11 14.53 8.36
N ARG A 188 -10.25 14.50 9.69
CA ARG A 188 -9.66 15.51 10.59
C ARG A 188 -8.15 15.44 10.63
N GLU A 189 -7.58 14.24 10.78
CA GLU A 189 -6.13 14.03 10.74
C GLU A 189 -5.55 14.56 9.42
N TRP A 190 -6.20 14.27 8.29
CA TRP A 190 -5.85 14.83 6.99
C TRP A 190 -5.90 16.37 6.90
N ARG A 191 -6.85 17.00 7.59
CA ARG A 191 -7.00 18.47 7.59
C ARG A 191 -5.99 19.15 8.50
N ASP A 192 -5.69 18.54 9.64
CA ASP A 192 -4.84 19.10 10.68
C ASP A 192 -3.35 18.94 10.33
N ASP A 193 -2.99 17.96 9.48
CA ASP A 193 -1.64 17.82 8.89
C ASP A 193 -1.31 18.87 7.81
N GLY A 194 -2.24 19.79 7.49
CA GLY A 194 -2.01 20.90 6.56
C GLY A 194 -1.92 20.50 5.08
N ILE A 195 -2.12 19.23 4.75
CA ILE A 195 -2.01 18.70 3.38
C ILE A 195 -3.24 19.03 2.54
N GLY A 196 -4.40 19.26 3.17
CA GLY A 196 -5.65 19.65 2.49
C GLY A 196 -5.73 21.08 1.95
N LYS A 197 -4.63 21.84 1.91
CA LYS A 197 -4.60 23.23 1.39
C LYS A 197 -4.12 23.38 -0.05
N GLN A 198 -3.84 22.30 -0.78
CA GLN A 198 -3.53 22.38 -2.20
C GLN A 198 -4.45 21.50 -3.05
N VAL A 199 -5.64 22.04 -3.31
CA VAL A 199 -6.37 21.92 -4.59
C VAL A 199 -7.26 23.14 -4.75
#